data_AF-A0A7S0HQZ8-F1
#
_entry.id   AF-A0A7S0HQZ8-F1
#
_cell.length_a   1.000
_cell.length_b   1.000
_cell.length_c   1.000
_cell.angle_alpha   90.00
_cell.angle_beta   90.00
_cell.angle_gamma   90.00
#
_symmetry.space_group_name_H-M   'P 1'
#
loop_
_entity.id
_entity.type
_entity.pdbx_description
1 polymer ?
#
loop_
_entity_poly.entity_id
_entity_poly.type
_entity_poly.pdbx_seq_one_letter_code
_entity_poly.pdbx_strand_id
1 'polypeptide(L)'
;ENCPPGSEKEVYEAYFQFACVWGLGGAFSSDKGADFRKQFDAYWRNDYAKAALKFPEDGSVFDYFIDPSTKKGEPKRCAHWREIIPAYKHDRAALYQTILVPTMDTTRIGYIANM
;
A
#
# COMPACT_ATOMS: atom_id res chain seq x y z
N GLU A 1 -0.77 -10.39 13.49
CA GLU A 1 0.63 -10.50 13.02
C GLU A 1 0.61 -10.90 11.55
N ASN A 2 1.27 -10.13 10.68
CA ASN A 2 1.11 -10.22 9.22
C ASN A 2 1.91 -11.38 8.58
N CYS A 3 3.07 -11.69 9.14
CA CYS A 3 3.98 -12.74 8.65
C CYS A 3 4.62 -13.48 9.83
N PRO A 4 3.91 -14.42 10.48
CA PRO A 4 4.43 -15.14 11.64
C PRO A 4 5.61 -16.07 11.26
N PRO A 5 6.47 -16.46 12.22
CA PRO A 5 7.55 -17.43 11.99
C PRO A 5 7.04 -18.74 11.37
N GLY A 6 7.70 -19.21 10.31
CA GLY A 6 7.30 -20.41 9.58
C GLY A 6 6.24 -20.16 8.51
N SER A 7 6.02 -18.91 8.11
CA SER A 7 5.21 -18.58 6.94
C SER A 7 5.82 -19.14 5.65
N GLU A 8 5.00 -19.31 4.62
CA GLU A 8 5.44 -19.70 3.29
C GLU A 8 6.38 -18.63 2.69
N LYS A 9 7.31 -19.05 1.83
CA LYS A 9 8.31 -18.17 1.22
C LYS A 9 7.64 -17.01 0.48
N GLU A 10 6.56 -17.28 -0.22
CA GLU A 10 5.78 -16.33 -1.01
C GLU A 10 5.13 -15.26 -0.12
N VAL A 11 4.76 -15.63 1.11
CA VAL A 11 4.20 -14.68 2.09
C VAL A 11 5.29 -13.74 2.61
N TYR A 12 6.48 -14.27 2.91
CA TYR A 12 7.64 -13.43 3.26
C TYR A 12 7.99 -12.48 2.11
N GLU A 13 8.05 -12.99 0.88
CA GLU A 13 8.39 -12.19 -0.30
C GLU A 13 7.35 -11.07 -0.55
N ALA A 14 6.05 -11.34 -0.35
CA ALA A 14 5.00 -10.34 -0.49
C ALA A 14 5.15 -9.18 0.51
N TYR A 15 5.31 -9.50 1.80
CA TYR A 15 5.48 -8.46 2.83
C TYR A 15 6.83 -7.74 2.72
N PHE A 16 7.88 -8.43 2.28
CA PHE A 16 9.17 -7.80 1.98
C PHE A 16 9.04 -6.77 0.85
N GLN A 17 8.39 -7.14 -0.26
CA GLN A 17 8.12 -6.20 -1.35
C GLN A 17 7.32 -4.99 -0.87
N PHE A 18 6.23 -5.23 -0.15
CA PHE A 18 5.39 -4.15 0.36
C PHE A 18 6.16 -3.21 1.30
N ALA A 19 6.98 -3.77 2.21
CA ALA A 19 7.82 -3.01 3.11
C ALA A 19 8.86 -2.17 2.35
N CYS A 20 9.50 -2.70 1.31
CA CYS A 20 10.45 -1.95 0.50
C CYS A 20 9.80 -0.84 -0.34
N VAL A 21 8.61 -1.08 -0.92
CA VAL A 21 7.87 -0.06 -1.66
C VAL A 21 7.63 1.16 -0.77
N TRP A 22 7.19 0.96 0.47
CA TRP A 22 6.88 2.05 1.38
C TRP A 22 8.09 2.59 2.14
N GLY A 23 9.04 1.74 2.50
CA GLY A 23 10.25 2.13 3.22
C GLY A 23 11.29 2.84 2.35
N LEU A 24 11.39 2.49 1.06
CA LEU A 24 12.32 3.11 0.11
C LEU A 24 11.62 4.14 -0.76
N GLY A 25 10.49 3.77 -1.38
CA GLY A 25 9.79 4.61 -2.35
C GLY A 25 8.76 5.57 -1.74
N GLY A 26 8.37 5.37 -0.47
CA GLY A 26 7.32 6.18 0.17
C GLY A 26 7.69 7.66 0.33
N ALA A 27 8.99 7.97 0.46
CA ALA A 27 9.52 9.33 0.60
C ALA A 27 9.83 10.00 -0.75
N PHE A 28 9.72 9.29 -1.87
CA PHE A 28 9.99 9.87 -3.18
C PHE A 28 8.92 10.89 -3.53
N SER A 29 9.37 12.08 -3.93
CA SER A 29 8.54 13.16 -4.46
C SER A 29 8.69 13.26 -5.97
N SER A 30 7.77 13.94 -6.61
CA SER A 30 7.92 14.41 -7.99
C SER A 30 8.30 15.90 -7.97
N ASP A 31 9.26 16.30 -8.80
CA ASP A 31 9.61 17.70 -9.05
C ASP A 31 9.42 18.07 -10.53
N LYS A 32 9.75 19.31 -10.92
CA LYS A 32 9.56 19.77 -12.30
C LYS A 32 10.44 19.04 -13.33
N GLY A 33 11.49 18.32 -12.91
CA GLY A 33 12.44 17.63 -13.76
C GLY A 33 12.29 16.11 -13.78
N ALA A 34 11.77 15.50 -12.70
CA ALA A 34 11.62 14.07 -12.58
C ALA A 34 10.47 13.65 -11.66
N ASP A 35 9.77 12.59 -12.05
CA ASP A 35 8.84 11.87 -11.18
C ASP A 35 9.52 10.60 -10.66
N PHE A 36 10.13 10.71 -9.47
CA PHE A 36 10.86 9.60 -8.86
C PHE A 36 9.94 8.46 -8.41
N ARG A 37 8.66 8.74 -8.10
CA ARG A 37 7.69 7.68 -7.77
C ARG A 37 7.36 6.87 -9.02
N LYS A 38 7.16 7.52 -10.15
CA LYS A 38 6.91 6.84 -11.43
C LYS A 38 8.11 6.02 -11.90
N GLN A 39 9.32 6.56 -11.74
CA GLN A 39 10.55 5.80 -12.06
C GLN A 39 10.69 4.57 -11.16
N PHE A 40 10.43 4.73 -9.85
CA PHE A 40 10.45 3.62 -8.91
C PHE A 40 9.40 2.57 -9.24
N ASP A 41 8.17 2.97 -9.57
CA ASP A 41 7.10 2.03 -9.99
C ASP A 41 7.55 1.16 -11.18
N ALA A 42 8.07 1.79 -12.24
CA ALA A 42 8.56 1.06 -13.41
C ALA A 42 9.74 0.14 -13.08
N TYR A 43 10.71 0.62 -12.29
CA TYR A 43 11.85 -0.16 -11.85
C TYR A 43 11.41 -1.37 -11.01
N TRP A 44 10.54 -1.15 -10.02
CA TRP A 44 10.10 -2.17 -9.08
C TRP A 44 9.30 -3.27 -9.78
N ARG A 45 8.38 -2.90 -10.68
CA ARG A 45 7.61 -3.86 -11.48
C ARG A 45 8.50 -4.71 -12.38
N ASN A 46 9.56 -4.14 -12.94
CA ASN A 46 10.53 -4.88 -13.76
C ASN A 46 11.38 -5.85 -12.93
N ASP A 47 11.92 -5.39 -11.80
CA ASP A 47 12.81 -6.20 -10.95
C ASP A 47 12.06 -7.36 -10.28
N TYR A 48 10.83 -7.10 -9.82
CA TYR A 48 9.96 -8.11 -9.18
C TYR A 48 8.96 -8.75 -10.16
N ALA A 49 9.22 -8.68 -11.48
CA ALA A 49 8.37 -9.26 -12.51
C ALA A 49 8.17 -10.77 -12.39
N LYS A 50 9.00 -11.48 -11.62
CA LYS A 50 8.87 -12.93 -11.35
C LYS A 50 8.44 -13.29 -9.92
N ALA A 51 8.27 -12.31 -9.05
CA ALA A 51 7.86 -12.53 -7.67
C ALA A 51 6.40 -13.03 -7.55
N ALA A 52 6.02 -13.63 -6.43
CA ALA A 52 4.68 -14.17 -6.21
C ALA A 52 3.62 -13.06 -6.10
N LEU A 53 3.94 -11.97 -5.41
CA LEU A 53 3.05 -10.79 -5.34
C LEU A 53 3.11 -10.02 -6.67
N LYS A 54 1.94 -9.77 -7.27
CA LYS A 54 1.79 -8.95 -8.46
C LYS A 54 0.92 -7.73 -8.17
N PHE A 55 1.42 -6.58 -8.59
CA PHE A 55 0.65 -5.34 -8.62
C PHE A 55 -0.20 -5.31 -9.89
N PRO A 56 -1.50 -4.95 -9.82
CA PRO A 56 -2.32 -4.77 -11.01
C PRO A 56 -1.71 -3.73 -11.97
N GLU A 57 -2.05 -3.83 -13.25
CA GLU A 57 -1.53 -2.91 -14.30
C GLU A 57 -2.11 -1.51 -14.20
N ASP A 58 -3.32 -1.38 -13.65
CA ASP A 58 -3.93 -0.08 -13.37
C ASP A 58 -3.17 0.61 -12.23
N GLY A 59 -2.86 1.90 -12.35
CA GLY A 59 -2.12 2.64 -11.33
C GLY A 59 -0.68 2.17 -11.05
N SER A 60 -0.13 2.66 -9.95
CA SER A 60 1.25 2.41 -9.50
C SER A 60 1.30 1.42 -8.34
N VAL A 61 2.48 0.88 -8.02
CA VAL A 61 2.72 0.06 -6.81
C VAL A 61 2.29 0.76 -5.51
N PHE A 62 2.19 2.10 -5.50
CA PHE A 62 1.74 2.90 -4.36
C PHE A 62 0.22 3.00 -4.22
N ASP A 63 -0.54 2.54 -5.20
CA ASP A 63 -2.01 2.56 -5.21
C ASP A 63 -2.62 1.30 -4.58
N TYR A 64 -1.77 0.37 -4.15
CA TYR A 64 -2.15 -0.94 -3.66
C TYR A 64 -1.63 -1.25 -2.25
N PHE A 65 -2.36 -2.11 -1.56
CA PHE A 65 -1.98 -2.75 -0.31
C PHE A 65 -2.21 -4.27 -0.37
N ILE A 66 -1.56 -5.02 0.53
CA ILE A 66 -1.78 -6.46 0.63
C ILE A 66 -3.18 -6.70 1.23
N ASP A 67 -4.03 -7.39 0.50
CA ASP A 67 -5.40 -7.69 0.92
C ASP A 67 -5.39 -8.61 2.16
N PRO A 68 -5.85 -8.12 3.33
CA PRO A 68 -5.88 -8.89 4.57
C PRO A 68 -6.88 -10.05 4.53
N SER A 69 -7.84 -10.03 3.59
CA SER A 69 -8.81 -11.11 3.42
C SER A 69 -8.24 -12.34 2.69
N THR A 70 -6.99 -12.26 2.19
CA THR A 70 -6.33 -13.40 1.56
C THR A 70 -6.06 -14.51 2.58
N LYS A 71 -6.62 -15.70 2.35
CA LYS A 71 -6.52 -16.81 3.31
C LYS A 71 -5.10 -17.35 3.41
N LYS A 72 -4.81 -18.06 4.50
CA LYS A 72 -3.55 -18.79 4.66
C LYS A 72 -3.46 -19.90 3.61
N GLY A 73 -2.31 -20.02 2.93
CA GLY A 73 -2.09 -20.96 1.83
C GLY A 73 -2.59 -20.48 0.47
N GLU A 74 -3.17 -19.28 0.39
CA GLU A 74 -3.45 -18.61 -0.89
C GLU A 74 -2.35 -17.59 -1.21
N PRO A 75 -1.98 -17.42 -2.49
CA PRO A 75 -1.06 -16.36 -2.90
C PRO A 75 -1.59 -14.99 -2.47
N LYS A 76 -0.74 -14.18 -1.82
CA LYS A 76 -1.09 -12.81 -1.45
C LYS A 76 -1.45 -11.99 -2.67
N ARG A 77 -2.54 -11.24 -2.58
CA ARG A 77 -3.04 -10.34 -3.63
C ARG A 77 -3.05 -8.90 -3.16
N CYS A 78 -3.00 -8.00 -4.11
CA CYS A 78 -3.11 -6.57 -3.91
C CYS A 78 -4.56 -6.12 -4.06
N ALA A 79 -5.02 -5.22 -3.18
CA ALA A 79 -6.28 -4.49 -3.29
C ALA A 79 -6.00 -2.99 -3.41
N HIS A 80 -6.86 -2.25 -4.11
CA HIS A 80 -6.65 -0.82 -4.35
C HIS A 80 -7.05 -0.02 -3.11
N TRP A 81 -6.28 1.01 -2.71
CA TRP A 81 -6.57 1.79 -1.49
C TRP A 81 -7.99 2.37 -1.44
N ARG A 82 -8.53 2.73 -2.61
CA ARG A 82 -9.93 3.17 -2.80
C ARG A 82 -10.99 2.25 -2.17
N GLU A 83 -10.71 0.96 -2.06
CA GLU A 83 -11.65 -0.04 -1.53
C GLU A 83 -11.84 0.08 -0.01
N ILE A 84 -10.88 0.70 0.69
CA ILE A 84 -10.92 0.84 2.15
C ILE A 84 -11.06 2.28 2.62
N ILE A 85 -11.32 3.24 1.72
CA ILE A 85 -11.58 4.64 2.10
C ILE A 85 -12.88 4.69 2.90
N PRO A 86 -12.86 5.08 4.19
CA PRO A 86 -14.08 5.19 4.97
C PRO A 86 -14.98 6.30 4.43
N ALA A 87 -16.29 6.05 4.41
CA ALA A 87 -17.26 7.10 4.13
C ALA A 87 -17.18 8.20 5.20
N TYR A 88 -17.14 9.45 4.78
CA TYR A 88 -17.14 10.57 5.72
C TYR A 88 -18.45 10.61 6.49
N LYS A 89 -18.35 10.63 7.83
CA LYS A 89 -19.47 10.82 8.74
C LYS A 89 -19.25 12.09 9.54
N HIS A 90 -20.10 13.09 9.33
CA HIS A 90 -20.01 14.34 10.07
C HIS A 90 -20.56 14.17 11.50
N ASP A 91 -19.73 14.50 12.48
CA ASP A 91 -20.14 14.64 13.88
C ASP A 91 -20.20 16.13 14.26
N ARG A 92 -21.39 16.59 14.64
CA ARG A 92 -21.64 17.99 15.03
C ARG A 92 -21.08 18.33 16.41
N ALA A 93 -20.81 17.33 17.25
CA ALA A 93 -20.25 17.52 18.58
C ALA A 93 -18.70 17.54 18.57
N ALA A 94 -18.07 17.13 17.46
CA ALA A 94 -16.63 17.13 17.33
C ALA A 94 -16.05 18.55 17.28
N LEU A 95 -14.86 18.74 17.85
CA LEU A 95 -14.12 19.99 17.73
C LEU A 95 -13.74 20.20 16.26
N TYR A 96 -13.83 21.45 15.77
CA TYR A 96 -13.52 21.76 14.37
C TYR A 96 -12.13 21.25 13.94
N GLN A 97 -11.13 21.38 14.81
CA GLN A 97 -9.76 20.94 14.57
C GLN A 97 -9.59 19.40 14.44
N THR A 98 -10.58 18.61 14.87
CA THR A 98 -10.52 17.14 14.79
C THR A 98 -11.28 16.58 13.59
N ILE A 99 -11.93 17.43 12.79
CA ILE A 99 -12.68 17.00 11.61
C ILE A 99 -11.68 16.64 10.50
N LEU A 100 -11.66 15.36 10.11
CA LEU A 100 -10.89 14.85 8.98
C LEU A 100 -11.85 14.18 7.98
N VAL A 101 -11.73 14.54 6.71
CA VAL A 101 -12.39 13.83 5.61
C VAL A 101 -11.42 12.76 5.11
N PRO A 102 -11.76 11.47 5.23
CA PRO A 102 -10.89 10.42 4.71
C PRO A 102 -10.74 10.54 3.20
N THR A 103 -9.50 10.48 2.75
CA THR A 103 -9.07 10.46 1.36
C THR A 103 -8.20 9.24 1.14
N MET A 104 -7.87 8.95 -0.11
CA MET A 104 -6.93 7.86 -0.43
C MET A 104 -5.58 8.07 0.28
N ASP A 105 -5.05 9.29 0.25
CA ASP A 105 -3.75 9.60 0.88
C ASP A 105 -3.78 9.46 2.40
N THR A 106 -4.82 9.97 3.07
CA THR A 106 -4.92 9.89 4.54
C THR A 106 -5.18 8.47 5.01
N THR A 107 -5.99 7.70 4.27
CA THR A 107 -6.22 6.28 4.55
C THR A 107 -4.94 5.47 4.43
N ARG A 108 -4.18 5.69 3.35
CA ARG A 108 -2.90 5.02 3.09
C ARG A 108 -1.83 5.35 4.12
N ILE A 109 -1.63 6.63 4.43
CA ILE A 109 -0.67 7.07 5.46
C ILE A 109 -1.07 6.52 6.83
N GLY A 110 -2.37 6.59 7.17
CA GLY A 110 -2.89 6.04 8.42
C GLY A 110 -2.70 4.53 8.53
N TYR A 111 -2.90 3.78 7.44
CA TYR A 111 -2.65 2.34 7.42
C TYR A 111 -1.18 2.02 7.69
N ILE A 112 -0.27 2.67 6.97
CA ILE A 112 1.18 2.42 7.09
C ILE A 112 1.70 2.81 8.48
N ALA A 113 1.21 3.91 9.04
CA ALA A 113 1.62 4.38 10.37
C ALA A 113 1.17 3.44 11.52
N ASN A 114 0.13 2.64 11.29
CA ASN A 114 -0.45 1.73 12.28
C ASN A 114 -0.19 0.24 11.95
N MET A 115 0.68 -0.03 10.99
CA MET A 115 0.96 -1.39 10.49
C MET A 115 1.84 -2.22 11.42
#